data_AF-A0A380LNT7-F1
#
_entry.id   AF-A0A380LNT7-F1
#
_cell.length_a   1.000
_cell.length_b   1.000
_cell.length_c   1.000
_cell.angle_alpha   90.00
_cell.angle_beta   90.00
_cell.angle_gamma   90.00
#
_symmetry.space_group_name_H-M   'P 1'
#
loop_
_entity.id
_entity.type
_entity.pdbx_description
1 polymer ?
#
loop_
_entity_poly.entity_id
_entity_poly.type
_entity_poly.pdbx_seq_one_letter_code
_entity_poly.pdbx_strand_id
1 'polypeptide(L)'
;MVRAYSNELKNKICVRICKKRESTSMVAKEMDIPLKTVEKWVTAYYKDPKVFEVPEGYIFEKRRLDAHRYDSYTREQLIRELKRKDTKIVYLQSVIESKN
;
A
#
# COMPACT_ATOMS: atom_id res chain seq x y z
N MET A 1 16.14 -8.55 9.29
CA MET A 1 14.71 -8.92 9.30
C MET A 1 13.90 -7.62 9.33
N VAL A 2 13.04 -7.37 8.33
CA VAL A 2 12.23 -6.13 8.29
C VAL A 2 11.13 -6.26 9.33
N ARG A 3 11.14 -5.43 10.39
CA ARG A 3 10.03 -5.39 11.35
C ARG A 3 8.78 -4.86 10.65
N ALA A 4 7.74 -5.68 10.57
CA ALA A 4 6.43 -5.25 10.13
C ALA A 4 5.67 -4.64 11.31
N TYR A 5 4.98 -3.53 11.07
CA TYR A 5 4.17 -2.84 12.09
C TYR A 5 2.74 -2.75 11.60
N SER A 6 1.80 -2.89 12.53
CA SER A 6 0.39 -2.89 12.19
C SER A 6 -0.09 -1.51 11.73
N ASN A 7 -1.09 -1.47 10.86
CA ASN A 7 -1.69 -0.20 10.45
C ASN A 7 -2.36 0.51 11.63
N GLU A 8 -2.96 -0.25 12.54
CA GLU A 8 -3.52 0.28 13.79
C GLU A 8 -2.45 1.00 14.63
N LEU A 9 -1.28 0.39 14.82
CA LEU A 9 -0.17 1.00 15.56
C LEU A 9 0.32 2.28 14.89
N LYS A 10 0.52 2.24 13.57
CA LYS A 10 0.93 3.43 12.79
C LYS A 10 -0.08 4.56 12.97
N ASN A 11 -1.37 4.25 12.85
CA ASN A 11 -2.44 5.24 13.00
C ASN A 11 -2.46 5.86 14.40
N LYS A 12 -2.36 5.03 15.45
CA LYS A 12 -2.29 5.48 16.85
C LYS A 12 -1.14 6.46 17.08
N ILE A 13 0.05 6.14 16.58
CA ILE A 13 1.24 7.00 16.72
C ILE A 13 1.05 8.32 15.97
N CYS A 14 0.58 8.27 14.72
CA CYS A 14 0.36 9.47 13.93
C CYS A 14 -0.72 10.38 14.53
N VAL A 15 -1.78 9.82 15.12
CA VAL A 15 -2.80 10.62 15.84
C VAL A 15 -2.19 11.33 17.06
N ARG A 16 -1.36 10.66 17.86
CA ARG A 16 -0.66 11.29 19.00
C ARG A 16 0.20 12.47 18.53
N ILE A 17 0.99 12.28 17.48
CA ILE A 17 1.92 13.31 17.00
C ILE A 17 1.18 14.45 16.28
N CYS A 18 0.32 14.13 15.31
CA CYS A 18 -0.28 15.13 14.43
C CYS A 18 -1.49 15.83 15.05
N LYS A 19 -2.32 15.12 15.84
CA LYS A 19 -3.53 15.70 16.46
C LYS A 19 -3.28 16.15 17.89
N LYS A 20 -2.56 15.36 18.70
CA LYS A 20 -2.27 15.71 20.11
C LYS A 20 -0.98 16.50 20.31
N ARG A 21 -0.24 16.78 19.21
CA ARG A 21 0.99 17.59 19.19
C ARG A 21 2.10 17.06 20.11
N GLU A 22 2.11 15.75 20.33
CA GLU A 22 3.16 15.11 21.12
C GLU A 22 4.49 15.05 20.34
N SER A 23 5.61 15.10 21.06
CA SER A 23 6.94 15.06 20.44
C SER A 23 7.20 13.72 19.74
N THR A 24 7.57 13.77 18.46
CA THR A 24 7.92 12.59 17.65
C THR A 24 9.01 11.74 18.29
N SER A 25 10.05 12.36 18.87
CA SER A 25 11.16 11.64 19.50
C SER A 25 10.77 10.94 20.80
N MET A 26 9.88 11.56 21.59
CA MET A 26 9.34 10.94 22.79
C MET A 26 8.46 9.74 22.44
N VAL A 27 7.51 9.91 21.53
CA VAL A 27 6.60 8.83 21.12
C VAL A 27 7.38 7.67 20.49
N ALA A 28 8.41 7.94 19.71
CA ALA A 28 9.29 6.92 19.14
C ALA A 28 10.03 6.11 20.23
N LYS A 29 10.57 6.79 21.24
CA LYS A 29 11.25 6.16 22.38
C LYS A 29 10.28 5.33 23.24
N GLU A 30 9.11 5.87 23.55
CA GLU A 30 8.07 5.17 24.33
C GLU A 30 7.60 3.88 23.67
N MET A 31 7.48 3.89 22.34
CA MET A 31 6.98 2.75 21.57
C MET A 31 8.08 1.76 21.16
N ASP A 32 9.34 2.03 21.50
CA ASP A 32 10.53 1.29 21.03
C ASP A 32 10.59 1.16 19.49
N ILE A 33 10.31 2.26 18.79
CA ILE A 33 10.34 2.32 17.33
C ILE A 33 11.42 3.29 16.88
N PRO A 34 12.26 2.92 15.89
CA PRO A 34 13.25 3.84 15.36
C PRO A 34 12.62 5.17 14.91
N LEU A 35 13.17 6.29 15.37
CA LEU A 35 12.66 7.64 15.07
C LEU A 35 12.42 7.84 13.56
N LYS A 36 13.36 7.38 12.73
CA LYS A 36 13.26 7.52 11.27
C LYS A 36 12.05 6.78 10.67
N THR A 37 11.62 5.69 11.30
CA THR A 37 10.42 4.95 10.91
C THR A 37 9.16 5.74 11.25
N VAL A 38 9.10 6.31 12.45
CA VAL A 38 7.97 7.15 12.88
C VAL A 38 7.84 8.40 12.00
N GLU A 39 8.95 9.07 11.66
CA GLU A 39 8.97 10.22 10.74
C GLU A 39 8.36 9.90 9.37
N LYS A 40 8.66 8.71 8.83
CA LYS A 40 8.09 8.26 7.55
C LYS A 40 6.57 8.10 7.66
N TRP A 41 6.07 7.52 8.75
CA TRP A 41 4.63 7.35 8.97
C TRP A 41 3.92 8.68 9.14
N VAL A 42 4.50 9.59 9.93
CA VAL A 42 3.97 10.95 10.11
C VAL A 42 3.91 11.69 8.78
N THR A 43 4.94 11.59 7.94
CA THR A 43 4.95 12.18 6.59
C THR A 43 3.84 11.61 5.71
N ALA A 44 3.63 10.29 5.72
CA ALA A 44 2.55 9.66 4.98
C ALA A 44 1.17 10.12 5.49
N TYR A 45 0.98 10.17 6.81
CA TYR A 45 -0.26 10.61 7.44
C TYR A 45 -0.57 12.08 7.17
N TYR A 46 0.45 12.96 7.11
CA TYR A 46 0.24 14.36 6.72
C TYR A 46 -0.26 14.51 5.28
N LYS A 47 0.16 13.63 4.37
CA LYS A 47 -0.32 13.63 2.98
C LYS A 47 -1.73 13.08 2.87
N ASP A 48 -2.03 12.02 3.61
CA ASP A 48 -3.34 11.39 3.66
C ASP A 48 -3.63 10.89 5.09
N PRO A 49 -4.50 11.58 5.86
CA PRO A 49 -4.84 11.18 7.22
C PRO A 49 -5.50 9.80 7.33
N LYS A 50 -5.99 9.23 6.21
CA LYS A 50 -6.65 7.92 6.18
C LYS A 50 -5.72 6.81 5.69
N VAL A 51 -4.44 7.10 5.44
CA VAL A 51 -3.48 6.15 4.85
C VAL A 51 -3.34 4.84 5.64
N PHE A 52 -3.60 4.86 6.96
CA PHE A 52 -3.54 3.70 7.84
C PHE A 52 -4.91 3.16 8.27
N GLU A 53 -6.01 3.69 7.74
CA GLU A 53 -7.37 3.14 7.95
C GLU A 53 -7.64 1.93 7.04
N VAL A 54 -6.73 1.66 6.10
CA VAL A 54 -6.80 0.49 5.22
C VAL A 54 -6.62 -0.79 6.04
N PRO A 55 -7.59 -1.73 6.00
CA PRO A 55 -7.47 -3.00 6.71
C PRO A 55 -6.16 -3.69 6.39
N GLU A 56 -5.53 -4.30 7.39
CA GLU A 56 -4.37 -5.13 7.12
C GLU A 56 -4.74 -6.25 6.17
N GLY A 57 -3.83 -6.54 5.25
CA GLY A 57 -4.12 -7.50 4.22
C GLY A 57 -4.99 -6.96 3.08
N TYR A 58 -5.58 -5.74 3.13
CA TYR A 58 -6.49 -5.25 2.09
C TYR A 58 -5.94 -5.37 0.66
N ILE A 59 -4.64 -5.08 0.45
CA ILE A 59 -4.02 -5.24 -0.87
C ILE A 59 -3.96 -6.72 -1.28
N PHE A 60 -3.67 -7.61 -0.35
CA PHE A 60 -3.62 -9.05 -0.58
C PHE A 60 -5.02 -9.62 -0.79
N GLU A 61 -6.00 -9.16 -0.02
CA GLU A 61 -7.41 -9.54 -0.14
C GLU A 61 -8.00 -9.04 -1.46
N LYS A 62 -7.72 -7.79 -1.83
CA LYS A 62 -8.10 -7.25 -3.13
C LYS A 62 -7.50 -8.06 -4.27
N ARG A 63 -6.22 -8.44 -4.19
CA ARG A 63 -5.58 -9.33 -5.18
C ARG A 63 -6.23 -10.71 -5.22
N ARG A 64 -6.62 -11.26 -4.06
CA ARG A 64 -7.32 -12.54 -3.97
C ARG A 64 -8.69 -12.45 -4.66
N LEU A 65 -9.49 -11.43 -4.34
CA LEU A 65 -10.79 -11.17 -4.97
C LEU A 65 -10.65 -10.94 -6.48
N ASP A 66 -9.65 -10.17 -6.90
CA ASP A 66 -9.35 -9.93 -8.32
C ASP A 66 -8.95 -11.24 -9.04
N ALA A 67 -8.26 -12.16 -8.36
CA ALA A 67 -7.93 -13.47 -8.92
C ALA A 67 -9.19 -14.35 -9.07
N HIS A 68 -10.06 -14.39 -8.06
CA HIS A 68 -11.33 -15.11 -8.11
C HIS A 68 -12.26 -14.65 -9.24
N ARG A 69 -12.07 -13.43 -9.77
CA ARG A 69 -12.78 -12.95 -10.96
C ARG A 69 -12.65 -13.91 -12.15
N TYR A 70 -11.52 -14.61 -12.25
CA TYR A 70 -11.22 -15.53 -13.35
C TYR A 70 -11.80 -16.93 -13.14
N ASP A 71 -12.26 -17.26 -11.92
CA ASP A 71 -12.80 -18.60 -11.61
C ASP A 71 -14.08 -18.91 -12.42
N SER A 72 -14.80 -17.86 -12.83
CA SER A 72 -16.01 -17.97 -13.65
C SER A 72 -15.74 -18.01 -15.17
N TYR A 73 -14.48 -17.83 -15.60
CA TYR A 73 -14.15 -17.73 -17.01
C TYR A 73 -13.97 -19.12 -17.63
N THR A 74 -14.52 -19.29 -18.82
CA THR A 74 -14.15 -20.41 -19.71
C THR A 74 -12.71 -20.24 -20.21
N ARG A 75 -12.13 -21.34 -20.71
CA ARG A 75 -10.78 -21.35 -21.28
C ARG A 75 -10.61 -20.29 -22.38
N GLU A 76 -11.60 -20.14 -23.25
CA GLU A 76 -11.60 -19.20 -24.36
C GLU A 76 -11.61 -17.75 -23.86
N GLN A 77 -12.38 -17.47 -22.80
CA GLN A 77 -12.43 -16.16 -22.17
C GLN A 77 -11.10 -15.83 -21.48
N LEU A 78 -10.46 -16.81 -20.82
CA LEU A 78 -9.12 -16.64 -20.22
C LEU A 78 -8.08 -16.31 -21.29
N ILE A 79 -8.06 -17.06 -22.41
CA ILE A 79 -7.13 -16.82 -23.52
C ILE A 79 -7.34 -15.41 -24.09
N ARG A 80 -8.60 -14.98 -24.26
CA ARG A 80 -8.91 -13.64 -24.75
C ARG A 80 -8.41 -12.55 -23.80
N GLU A 81 -8.62 -12.73 -22.50
CA GLU A 81 -8.18 -11.76 -21.49
C GLU A 81 -6.64 -11.67 -21.40
N LEU A 82 -5.93 -12.80 -21.53
CA LEU A 82 -4.46 -12.82 -21.61
C LEU A 82 -3.97 -12.02 -22.82
N LYS A 83 -4.49 -12.28 -24.02
CA LYS A 83 -4.12 -11.54 -25.24
C LYS A 83 -4.35 -10.04 -25.10
N ARG A 84 -5.46 -9.64 -24.46
CA ARG A 84 -5.78 -8.22 -24.19
C ARG A 84 -4.73 -7.59 -23.27
N LYS A 85 -4.34 -8.28 -22.19
CA LYS A 85 -3.32 -7.81 -21.25
C LYS A 85 -1.96 -7.71 -21.90
N ASP A 86 -1.55 -8.71 -22.69
CA ASP A 86 -0.27 -8.69 -23.41
C ASP A 86 -0.19 -7.49 -24.36
N THR A 87 -1.26 -7.24 -25.13
CA THR A 87 -1.33 -6.07 -26.02
C THR A 87 -1.18 -4.76 -25.24
N LYS A 88 -1.79 -4.67 -24.05
CA LYS A 88 -1.68 -3.47 -23.22
C LYS A 88 -0.25 -3.29 -22.67
N ILE A 89 0.42 -4.37 -22.31
CA ILE A 89 1.82 -4.35 -21.84
C ILE A 89 2.72 -3.81 -22.96
N VAL A 90 2.61 -4.38 -24.16
CA VAL A 90 3.39 -3.92 -25.33
C VAL A 90 3.20 -2.42 -25.60
N TYR A 91 1.95 -1.95 -25.56
CA TYR A 91 1.66 -0.51 -25.71
C TYR A 91 2.29 0.35 -24.61
N LEU A 92 2.24 -0.09 -23.35
CA LEU A 92 2.82 0.68 -22.25
C LEU A 92 4.35 0.72 -22.35
N GLN A 93 4.98 -0.37 -22.77
CA GLN A 93 6.42 -0.42 -23.04
C GLN A 93 6.81 0.57 -24.13
N SER A 94 6.09 0.61 -25.26
CA SER A 94 6.38 1.57 -26.33
C SER A 94 6.24 3.03 -25.87
N VAL A 95 5.25 3.32 -25.01
CA VAL A 95 5.08 4.67 -24.44
C VAL A 95 6.27 5.05 -23.54
N ILE A 96 6.76 4.12 -22.72
CA ILE A 96 7.92 4.36 -21.85
C ILE A 96 9.18 4.59 -22.69
N GLU A 97 9.41 3.75 -23.70
CA GLU A 97 10.54 3.87 -24.61
C GLU A 97 10.53 5.18 -25.39
N SER A 98 9.34 5.64 -25.83
CA SER A 98 9.20 6.92 -26.54
C SER A 98 9.47 8.17 -25.69
N LYS A 99 9.52 8.02 -24.36
CA LYS A 99 9.72 9.12 -23.41
C LYS A 99 11.15 9.20 -22.87
N ASN A 100 12.00 8.22 -23.18
CA ASN A 100 13.44 8.24 -22.93
C ASN A 100 14.19 8.73 -24.16
#